data_AF-M9M8G9-F1
#
_entry.id   AF-M9M8G9-F1
#
_cell.length_a   1.000
_cell.length_b   1.000
_cell.length_c   1.000
_cell.angle_alpha   90.00
_cell.angle_beta   90.00
_cell.angle_gamma   90.00
#
_symmetry.space_group_name_H-M   'P 1'
#
loop_
_entity.id
_entity.type
_entity.pdbx_description
1 polymer ?
#
loop_
_entity_poly.entity_id
_entity_poly.type
_entity_poly.pdbx_seq_one_letter_code
_entity_poly.pdbx_strand_id
1 'polypeptide(L)' 'MPQQQYIKFLREVEGISIREIAEKVGIHWRTAKKYADRSDWNLKLVKPSRKSPVMDAYKEIVDT' A
#
# COMPACT_ATOMS: atom_id res chain seq x y z
N MET A 1 15.78 -12.86 2.06
CA MET A 1 15.15 -11.52 1.96
C MET A 1 13.99 -11.60 0.97
N PRO A 2 12.81 -11.03 1.29
CA PRO A 2 11.73 -10.85 0.32
C PRO A 2 12.18 -10.03 -0.88
N GLN A 3 11.78 -10.42 -2.09
CA GLN A 3 12.17 -9.76 -3.34
C GLN A 3 11.87 -8.26 -3.35
N GLN A 4 10.78 -7.85 -2.71
CA GLN A 4 10.35 -6.45 -2.58
C GLN A 4 11.34 -5.61 -1.77
N GLN A 5 11.81 -6.14 -0.63
CA GLN A 5 12.79 -5.47 0.23
C GLN A 5 14.16 -5.39 -0.45
N TYR A 6 14.52 -6.43 -1.22
CA TYR A 6 15.75 -6.41 -2.00
C TYR A 6 15.74 -5.32 -3.08
N ILE A 7 14.65 -5.20 -3.85
CA ILE A 7 14.48 -4.13 -4.86
C ILE A 7 14.56 -2.74 -4.22
N LYS A 8 13.95 -2.56 -3.05
CA LYS A 8 14.00 -1.29 -2.32
C LYS A 8 15.44 -0.96 -1.87
N PHE A 9 16.17 -1.94 -1.35
CA PHE A 9 17.58 -1.80 -0.99
C PHE A 9 18.44 -1.36 -2.19
N LEU A 10 18.25 -1.98 -3.37
CA LEU A 10 18.97 -1.59 -4.59
C LEU A 10 18.73 -0.13 -4.98
N ARG A 11 17.53 0.41 -4.71
CA ARG A 11 17.21 1.80 -5.02
C ARG A 11 17.72 2.79 -3.97
N GLU A 12 17.54 2.49 -2.69
CA GLU A 12 17.84 3.42 -1.59
C GLU A 12 19.32 3.40 -1.21
N VAL A 13 19.97 2.23 -1.24
CA VAL A 13 21.36 2.06 -0.80
C VAL A 13 22.33 2.10 -1.97
N GLU A 14 22.05 1.31 -3.02
CA GLU A 14 22.93 1.28 -4.20
C GLU A 14 22.65 2.43 -5.19
N GLY A 15 21.52 3.13 -5.07
CA GLY A 15 21.18 4.29 -5.92
C GLY A 15 20.87 3.94 -7.38
N ILE A 16 20.64 2.66 -7.68
CA ILE A 16 20.51 2.13 -9.04
C ILE A 16 19.18 2.55 -9.68
N SER A 17 19.18 2.74 -11.00
CA SER A 17 17.97 3.09 -11.75
C SER A 17 16.97 1.92 -11.82
N ILE A 18 15.68 2.22 -12.00
CA ILE A 18 14.63 1.20 -12.13
C ILE A 18 14.91 0.22 -13.28
N ARG A 19 15.55 0.69 -14.35
CA ARG A 19 15.85 -0.10 -15.54
C ARG A 19 16.93 -1.15 -15.24
N GLU A 20 18.01 -0.73 -14.61
CA GLU A 20 19.07 -1.62 -14.15
C GLU A 20 18.58 -2.61 -13.09
N ILE A 21 17.68 -2.18 -12.18
CA ILE A 21 17.02 -3.09 -11.23
C ILE A 21 16.19 -4.15 -11.97
N ALA A 22 15.46 -3.75 -13.02
CA ALA A 22 14.64 -4.66 -13.81
C ALA A 22 15.50 -5.71 -14.53
N GLU A 23 16.64 -5.31 -15.09
CA GLU A 23 17.61 -6.20 -15.75
C GLU A 23 18.31 -7.12 -14.74
N LYS A 24 18.81 -6.56 -13.63
CA LYS A 24 19.53 -7.29 -12.56
C LYS A 24 18.66 -8.36 -11.90
N VAL A 25 17.37 -8.08 -11.69
CA VAL A 25 16.44 -9.01 -11.03
C VAL A 25 15.62 -9.82 -12.04
N GLY A 26 15.65 -9.48 -13.34
CA GLY A 26 14.93 -10.19 -14.39
C GLY A 26 13.41 -10.01 -14.32
N ILE A 27 12.92 -8.83 -13.95
CA ILE A 27 11.49 -8.54 -13.80
C ILE A 27 11.09 -7.39 -14.72
N HIS A 28 9.81 -7.33 -15.08
CA HIS A 28 9.26 -6.19 -15.82
C HIS A 28 9.45 -4.87 -15.05
N TRP A 29 9.85 -3.80 -15.77
CA TRP A 29 10.19 -2.50 -15.18
C TRP A 29 9.06 -1.88 -14.34
N ARG A 30 7.79 -2.11 -14.69
CA ARG A 30 6.64 -1.66 -13.87
C ARG A 30 6.66 -2.27 -12.47
N THR A 31 7.05 -3.55 -12.38
CA THR A 31 7.14 -4.27 -11.11
C THR A 31 8.31 -3.76 -10.29
N ALA A 32 9.47 -3.57 -10.93
CA ALA A 32 10.63 -2.93 -10.31
C ALA A 32 10.29 -1.53 -9.76
N LYS A 33 9.62 -0.68 -10.56
CA LYS A 33 9.15 0.65 -10.14
C LYS A 33 8.20 0.57 -8.95
N LYS A 34 7.20 -0.32 -9.03
CA LYS A 34 6.20 -0.51 -7.98
C LYS A 34 6.86 -0.90 -6.65
N TYR A 35 7.87 -1.76 -6.68
CA TYR A 35 8.59 -2.24 -5.49
C TYR A 35 9.64 -1.26 -4.98
N ALA A 36 10.28 -0.50 -5.87
CA ALA A 36 11.30 0.48 -5.50
C ALA A 36 10.71 1.74 -4.86
N ASP A 37 9.61 2.28 -5.41
CA ASP A 37 9.09 3.58 -4.99
C ASP A 37 8.07 3.49 -3.82
N ARG A 38 7.50 2.30 -3.56
CA ARG A 38 6.42 2.15 -2.57
C ARG A 38 6.97 1.75 -1.20
N SER A 39 6.77 2.64 -0.22
CA SER A 39 7.22 2.46 1.17
C SER A 39 6.30 1.58 2.01
N ASP A 40 4.98 1.66 1.80
CA ASP A 40 3.97 0.92 2.57
C ASP A 40 3.08 0.07 1.65
N TRP A 41 2.98 -1.21 2.01
CA TRP A 41 2.19 -2.23 1.31
C TRP A 41 0.90 -2.58 2.03
N ASN A 42 0.72 -2.05 3.24
CA ASN A 42 -0.49 -2.27 4.00
C ASN A 42 -1.64 -1.48 3.39
N LEU A 43 -2.80 -2.13 3.31
CA LEU A 43 -4.04 -1.41 3.03
C LEU A 43 -4.23 -0.37 4.13
N LYS A 44 -4.37 0.90 3.76
CA LYS A 44 -4.76 1.94 4.72
C LYS A 44 -6.12 1.53 5.27
N LEU A 45 -6.15 1.10 6.53
CA LEU A 45 -7.37 0.85 7.27
C LEU A 45 -8.03 2.21 7.53
N VAL A 46 -8.77 2.72 6.55
CA VAL A 46 -9.63 3.87 6.76
C VAL A 46 -10.73 3.39 7.69
N LYS A 47 -10.84 4.00 8.88
CA LYS A 47 -11.99 3.74 9.75
C LYS A 47 -13.24 3.94 8.89
N PRO A 48 -14.13 2.94 8.77
CA PRO A 48 -15.37 3.15 8.02
C PRO A 48 -16.02 4.40 8.60
N SER A 49 -16.29 5.40 7.75
CA SER A 49 -17.02 6.56 8.24
C SER A 49 -18.33 6.00 8.77
N ARG A 50 -18.62 6.31 10.04
CA ARG A 50 -19.92 6.00 10.64
C ARG A 50 -20.92 6.91 9.93
N LYS A 51 -21.25 6.61 8.67
CA LYS A 51 -22.58 6.93 8.17
C LYS A 51 -23.46 6.07 9.03
N SER A 52 -24.10 6.70 10.02
CA SER A 52 -25.16 6.02 10.73
C SER A 52 -26.07 5.39 9.68
N PRO A 53 -26.42 4.10 9.84
CA PRO A 53 -27.33 3.48 8.90
C PRO A 53 -28.62 4.31 8.89
N VAL A 54 -29.35 4.23 7.77
CA VAL A 54 -30.69 4.81 7.58
C VAL A 54 -31.62 4.60 8.80
N MET A 55 -31.30 3.60 9.63
CA MET A 55 -31.87 3.31 10.95
C MET A 55 -31.85 4.41 12.02
N ASP A 56 -31.07 5.49 11.90
CA ASP A 56 -31.12 6.60 12.88
C ASP A 56 -32.53 7.20 13.01
N ALA A 57 -33.32 7.20 11.91
CA ALA A 57 -34.68 7.74 11.89
C ALA A 57 -35.71 6.89 12.65
N TYR A 58 -35.42 5.61 12.90
CA TYR A 58 -36.33 4.69 13.60
C TYR A 58 -35.79 4.30 14.98
N LYS A 59 -34.75 4.99 15.44
CA LYS A 59 -34.21 4.76 16.77
C LYS A 59 -35.26 5.28 17.77
N GLU A 60 -36.01 4.34 18.35
CA GLU A 60 -36.98 4.65 19.39
C GLU A 60 -36.28 5.43 20.51
N ILE A 61 -36.80 6.63 20.79
CA ILE A 61 -36.46 7.37 22.00
C ILE A 61 -37.21 6.63 23.10
N VAL A 62 -36.51 5.75 23.80
CA VAL A 62 -37.04 5.18 25.02
C VAL A 62 -37.03 6.30 26.05
N ASP A 63 -38.20 6.89 26.31
CA ASP A 63 -38.39 7.85 27.39
C ASP A 63 -38.60 7.09 28.70
N THR A 64 -37.65 7.33 29.63
CA THR A 64 -37.72 7.19 31.10
C THR A 64 -37.86 5.79 31.71
#